data_AF-A0A2A2Q6D5-F1
#
_entry.id   AF-A0A2A2Q6D5-F1
#
_cell.length_a   1.000
_cell.length_b   1.000
_cell.length_c   1.000
_cell.angle_alpha   90.00
_cell.angle_beta   90.00
_cell.angle_gamma   90.00
#
_symmetry.space_group_name_H-M   'P 1'
#
loop_
_entity.id
_entity.type
_entity.pdbx_description
1 polymer ?
#
loop_
_entity_poly.entity_id
_entity_poly.type
_entity_poly.pdbx_seq_one_letter_code
_entity_poly.pdbx_strand_id
1 'polypeptide(L)'
;MADTGPALWPVPRENAGEKSRRRRSRVRGCVRDCQCRSESPSSSAMDLLRFFCGALLAALFSGSLTAAAPTAAARTAPPTFAQREPGGDGVVFDTRFAGARLDECRADAPGEYTVVVRPENRPINDSAWFAFKVSAATARTITVRLQVEGGAMRYLPKISSDGLAWFPLPAEAYARGANAGEGILLLEVGPAPLWIAAQEMVSTERLTAWVRTLERLPYVTRGEFGRTHLGQPLQKLEIGTGAKHYVVVFGRQHPPETTGSLALMRFVETVAGNSDLARSFRREFSVLVVPLINPDGVDRGHWRHNVGGVDTNRDWGRFTQPETRAVGDEVTALAQSARLWLHLDFHSTKTDVFYTQPDTKPAKPAGFTKAWLEALQERLPAYTVKRSSTTTPTLTTSHNWAHATFGIPAITYEIGDDTDRALLQQIAGAAAEEMMKKLLALKAAEQP
;
A
#
# COMPACT_ATOMS: atom_id res chain seq x y z
N MET A 1 11.21 38.96 8.11
CA MET A 1 10.65 38.22 9.26
C MET A 1 9.97 36.99 8.68
N ALA A 2 10.64 35.84 8.78
CA ALA A 2 10.17 34.59 8.18
C ALA A 2 9.35 33.83 9.23
N ASP A 3 8.05 33.72 8.99
CA ASP A 3 7.11 32.99 9.82
C ASP A 3 7.02 31.56 9.29
N THR A 4 7.76 30.64 9.91
CA THR A 4 7.66 29.20 9.65
C THR A 4 6.49 28.64 10.45
N GLY A 5 5.35 28.41 9.79
CA GLY A 5 4.22 27.67 10.38
C GLY A 5 4.63 26.26 10.87
N PRO A 6 3.87 25.67 11.80
CA PRO A 6 4.30 24.48 12.53
C PRO A 6 4.33 23.24 11.64
N ALA A 7 5.40 22.45 11.78
CA ALA A 7 5.47 21.10 11.21
C ALA A 7 4.41 20.20 11.87
N LEU A 8 3.63 19.49 11.06
CA LEU A 8 2.49 18.65 11.47
C LEU A 8 2.90 17.25 11.99
N TRP A 9 4.13 17.07 12.48
CA TRP A 9 4.57 15.79 13.06
C TRP A 9 5.58 16.02 14.22
N PRO A 10 5.43 15.35 15.37
CA PRO A 10 6.42 15.42 16.44
C PRO A 10 7.68 14.66 16.03
N VAL A 11 8.81 15.36 15.94
CA VAL A 11 10.15 14.77 15.81
C VAL A 11 10.63 14.33 17.20
N PRO A 12 10.98 13.05 17.45
CA PRO A 12 11.56 12.66 18.73
C PRO A 12 12.94 13.30 18.92
N ARG A 13 13.16 13.93 20.08
CA ARG A 13 14.48 14.43 20.49
C ARG A 13 15.35 13.24 20.91
N GLU A 14 16.49 13.05 20.25
CA GLU A 14 17.55 12.16 20.72
C GLU A 14 18.20 12.72 21.99
N ASN A 15 18.16 11.96 23.08
CA ASN A 15 18.97 12.24 24.26
C ASN A 15 20.36 11.63 24.07
N ALA A 16 21.37 12.49 23.95
CA ALA A 16 22.76 12.13 24.09
C ALA A 16 23.08 11.81 25.56
N GLY A 17 23.70 10.65 25.83
CA GLY A 17 24.07 10.29 27.19
C GLY A 17 24.84 8.97 27.34
N GLU A 18 26.16 9.10 27.27
CA GLU A 18 27.13 8.42 28.14
C GLU A 18 27.70 7.03 27.76
N LYS A 19 28.99 7.08 27.41
CA LYS A 19 29.92 5.96 27.19
C LYS A 19 30.24 5.26 28.51
N SER A 20 30.13 3.93 28.55
CA SER A 20 30.86 3.13 29.55
C SER A 20 31.73 2.05 28.89
N ARG A 21 33.03 2.11 29.20
CA ARG A 21 34.07 1.14 28.86
C ARG A 21 33.81 -0.19 29.59
N ARG A 22 33.89 -1.33 28.90
CA ARG A 22 34.24 -2.60 29.56
C ARG A 22 35.28 -3.41 28.78
N ARG A 23 36.14 -4.03 29.58
CA ARG A 23 37.43 -4.64 29.29
C ARG A 23 37.30 -5.94 28.51
N ARG A 24 38.32 -6.22 27.69
CA ARG A 24 38.62 -7.54 27.12
C ARG A 24 39.04 -8.50 28.23
N SER A 25 38.48 -9.70 28.24
CA SER A 25 39.11 -10.89 28.83
C SER A 25 39.03 -12.05 27.85
N ARG A 26 40.21 -12.56 27.49
CA ARG A 26 40.43 -13.78 26.70
C ARG A 26 39.96 -15.00 27.48
N VAL A 27 39.25 -15.91 26.83
CA VAL A 27 39.25 -17.35 27.18
C VAL A 27 39.35 -18.14 25.88
N ARG A 28 40.32 -19.06 25.83
CA ARG A 28 40.58 -20.03 24.75
C ARG A 28 39.65 -21.25 24.91
N GLY A 29 39.28 -21.89 23.80
CA GLY A 29 38.77 -23.26 23.82
C GLY A 29 38.19 -23.77 22.50
N CYS A 30 38.97 -24.59 21.80
CA CYS A 30 38.62 -25.64 20.82
C CYS A 30 37.59 -25.36 19.70
N VAL A 31 38.10 -25.29 18.47
CA VAL A 31 37.36 -25.56 17.22
C VAL A 31 37.82 -26.93 16.70
N ARG A 32 36.87 -27.80 16.32
CA ARG A 32 37.11 -29.00 15.50
C ARG A 32 36.55 -28.76 14.10
N ASP A 33 37.38 -29.12 13.13
CA ASP A 33 37.14 -29.12 11.69
C ASP A 33 35.98 -30.01 11.24
N CYS A 34 35.30 -29.60 10.17
CA CYS A 34 34.83 -30.49 9.11
C CYS A 34 34.79 -29.72 7.78
N GLN A 35 35.67 -30.10 6.85
CA GLN A 35 35.69 -29.69 5.44
C GLN A 35 34.87 -30.66 4.59
N CYS A 36 34.15 -30.16 3.57
CA CYS A 36 33.90 -30.79 2.27
C CYS A 36 33.58 -29.66 1.27
N ARG A 37 34.54 -29.25 0.43
CA ARG A 37 34.77 -29.63 -0.99
C ARG A 37 33.67 -29.20 -1.97
N SER A 38 34.08 -28.31 -2.86
CA SER A 38 33.44 -27.83 -4.08
C SER A 38 33.81 -28.70 -5.28
N GLU A 39 32.85 -29.04 -6.13
CA GLU A 39 33.11 -29.50 -7.50
C GLU A 39 32.13 -28.86 -8.48
N SER A 40 32.69 -28.35 -9.57
CA SER A 40 32.04 -27.94 -10.81
C SER A 40 32.45 -28.92 -11.91
N PRO A 41 31.64 -29.13 -12.96
CA PRO A 41 32.21 -29.59 -14.22
C PRO A 41 31.82 -28.74 -15.44
N SER A 42 32.74 -28.81 -16.39
CA SER A 42 32.88 -28.13 -17.68
C SER A 42 32.22 -28.86 -18.86
N SER A 43 32.23 -28.17 -20.01
CA SER A 43 31.64 -28.46 -21.34
C SER A 43 32.28 -29.58 -22.20
N SER A 44 31.51 -30.15 -23.14
CA SER A 44 31.81 -30.40 -24.59
C SER A 44 30.62 -31.13 -25.27
N ALA A 45 29.97 -30.59 -26.32
CA ALA A 45 30.12 -30.87 -27.79
C ALA A 45 29.72 -32.31 -28.21
N MET A 46 29.01 -32.67 -29.30
CA MET A 46 28.56 -32.04 -30.56
C MET A 46 27.53 -32.99 -31.25
N ASP A 47 26.61 -32.44 -32.05
CA ASP A 47 25.93 -32.94 -33.28
C ASP A 47 25.33 -34.36 -33.44
N LEU A 48 24.04 -34.45 -33.83
CA LEU A 48 23.62 -34.85 -35.20
C LEU A 48 22.09 -34.95 -35.40
N LEU A 49 21.71 -34.57 -36.62
CA LEU A 49 20.40 -34.31 -37.21
C LEU A 49 19.73 -35.60 -37.76
N ARG A 50 18.39 -35.73 -37.72
CA ARG A 50 17.46 -35.99 -38.87
C ARG A 50 16.17 -36.78 -38.54
N PHE A 51 15.04 -36.18 -38.98
CA PHE A 51 13.81 -36.73 -39.60
C PHE A 51 13.05 -37.91 -38.96
N PHE A 52 11.77 -37.67 -38.64
CA PHE A 52 10.64 -38.42 -39.22
C PHE A 52 9.36 -37.55 -39.24
N CYS A 53 8.70 -37.57 -40.40
CA CYS A 53 7.40 -36.95 -40.70
C CYS A 53 6.32 -38.06 -40.66
N GLY A 54 5.11 -37.77 -40.21
CA GLY A 54 3.98 -38.71 -40.27
C GLY A 54 2.73 -38.20 -39.57
N ALA A 55 1.68 -37.95 -40.36
CA ALA A 55 0.45 -37.23 -40.03
C ALA A 55 -0.70 -38.08 -39.47
N LEU A 56 -1.85 -37.39 -39.26
CA LEU A 56 -3.25 -37.80 -38.96
C LEU A 56 -3.62 -37.77 -37.46
N LEU A 57 -4.76 -37.23 -37.01
CA LEU A 57 -6.08 -37.06 -37.63
C LEU A 57 -6.86 -35.92 -36.93
N ALA A 58 -7.65 -35.18 -37.70
CA ALA A 58 -8.63 -34.22 -37.22
C ALA A 58 -9.86 -34.93 -36.63
N ALA A 59 -10.31 -34.50 -35.46
CA ALA A 59 -11.64 -34.80 -34.93
C ALA A 59 -12.31 -33.49 -34.48
N LEU A 60 -13.28 -33.06 -35.28
CA LEU A 60 -14.21 -31.98 -34.96
C LEU A 60 -15.14 -32.46 -33.85
N PHE A 61 -15.01 -31.89 -32.65
CA PHE A 61 -16.05 -31.95 -31.63
C PHE A 61 -16.77 -30.59 -31.57
N SER A 62 -17.97 -30.56 -32.13
CA SER A 62 -18.99 -29.55 -31.90
C SER A 62 -19.52 -29.68 -30.46
N GLY A 63 -18.76 -29.16 -29.50
CA GLY A 63 -19.20 -28.98 -28.12
C GLY A 63 -19.59 -27.53 -27.89
N SER A 64 -20.89 -27.26 -27.74
CA SER A 64 -21.40 -25.97 -27.28
C SER A 64 -20.88 -25.70 -25.86
N LEU A 65 -19.77 -24.95 -25.76
CA LEU A 65 -19.29 -24.40 -24.49
C LEU A 65 -20.27 -23.32 -24.04
N THR A 66 -21.26 -23.72 -23.24
CA THR A 66 -21.96 -22.79 -22.37
C THR A 66 -20.94 -22.29 -21.35
N ALA A 67 -20.51 -21.03 -21.50
CA ALA A 67 -19.69 -20.38 -20.51
C ALA A 67 -20.48 -20.31 -19.20
N ALA A 68 -20.12 -21.16 -18.25
CA ALA A 68 -20.67 -21.09 -16.90
C ALA A 68 -20.34 -19.70 -16.33
N ALA A 69 -21.38 -18.98 -15.90
CA ALA A 69 -21.21 -17.74 -15.15
C ALA A 69 -20.30 -18.01 -13.94
N PRO A 70 -19.40 -17.07 -13.59
CA PRO A 70 -18.54 -17.25 -12.43
C PRO A 70 -19.42 -17.49 -11.20
N THR A 71 -19.19 -18.61 -10.53
CA THR A 71 -19.79 -18.92 -9.24
C THR A 71 -19.49 -17.75 -8.30
N ALA A 72 -20.54 -17.14 -7.74
CA ALA A 72 -20.40 -16.07 -6.77
C ALA A 72 -19.41 -16.53 -5.69
N ALA A 73 -18.29 -15.82 -5.55
CA ALA A 73 -17.31 -16.10 -4.51
C ALA A 73 -18.04 -16.13 -3.16
N ALA A 74 -17.84 -17.20 -2.39
CA ALA A 74 -18.42 -17.31 -1.06
C ALA A 74 -17.95 -16.10 -0.22
N ARG A 75 -18.86 -15.15 -0.01
CA ARG A 75 -18.64 -13.98 0.84
C ARG A 75 -18.51 -14.49 2.26
N THR A 76 -17.38 -14.23 2.93
CA THR A 76 -17.35 -14.48 4.38
C THR A 76 -18.26 -13.47 5.06
N ALA A 77 -18.86 -13.87 6.19
CA ALA A 77 -19.68 -12.97 6.98
C ALA A 77 -18.85 -11.72 7.33
N PRO A 78 -19.47 -10.52 7.36
CA PRO A 78 -18.76 -9.31 7.75
C PRO A 78 -18.09 -9.53 9.11
N PRO A 79 -16.90 -8.95 9.35
CA PRO A 79 -16.22 -9.10 10.63
C PRO A 79 -17.14 -8.61 11.74
N THR A 80 -17.46 -9.49 12.69
CA THR A 80 -18.20 -9.11 13.88
C THR A 80 -17.26 -8.30 14.78
N PHE A 81 -17.49 -6.99 14.83
CA PHE A 81 -16.91 -6.12 15.84
C PHE A 81 -17.32 -6.63 17.22
N ALA A 82 -16.38 -7.15 17.98
CA ALA A 82 -16.66 -7.85 19.23
C ALA A 82 -15.58 -7.55 20.28
N GLN A 83 -16.00 -7.58 21.54
CA GLN A 83 -15.09 -7.79 22.66
C GLN A 83 -15.16 -9.24 23.08
N ARG A 84 -13.99 -9.83 23.34
CA ARG A 84 -13.83 -11.23 23.69
C ARG A 84 -12.91 -11.34 24.88
N GLU A 85 -13.36 -12.01 25.94
CA GLU A 85 -12.56 -12.38 27.11
C GLU A 85 -12.46 -13.91 27.14
N PRO A 86 -11.58 -14.51 26.34
CA PRO A 86 -11.64 -15.95 26.04
C PRO A 86 -11.26 -16.84 27.24
N GLY A 87 -10.52 -16.32 28.23
CA GLY A 87 -10.04 -17.08 29.38
C GLY A 87 -10.79 -16.81 30.69
N GLY A 88 -11.65 -15.78 30.74
CA GLY A 88 -12.29 -15.32 31.99
C GLY A 88 -11.30 -14.85 33.07
N ASP A 89 -10.07 -14.52 32.68
CA ASP A 89 -8.96 -14.12 33.56
C ASP A 89 -8.69 -12.61 33.54
N GLY A 90 -9.61 -11.84 32.96
CA GLY A 90 -9.55 -10.40 32.81
C GLY A 90 -8.77 -9.90 31.58
N VAL A 91 -8.33 -10.76 30.66
CA VAL A 91 -7.69 -10.36 29.39
C VAL A 91 -8.73 -10.22 28.28
N VAL A 92 -8.88 -9.00 27.75
CA VAL A 92 -9.90 -8.65 26.76
C VAL A 92 -9.26 -8.30 25.42
N PHE A 93 -9.67 -9.00 24.37
CA PHE A 93 -9.40 -8.68 22.97
C PHE A 93 -10.58 -7.91 22.39
N ASP A 94 -10.32 -6.73 21.84
CA ASP A 94 -11.34 -5.81 21.34
C ASP A 94 -11.10 -5.48 19.87
N THR A 95 -12.11 -5.69 19.04
CA THR A 95 -12.12 -5.29 17.62
C THR A 95 -13.11 -4.18 17.31
N ARG A 96 -13.77 -3.54 18.28
CA ARG A 96 -14.81 -2.52 18.01
C ARG A 96 -14.23 -1.18 17.58
N PHE A 97 -13.59 -1.16 16.41
CA PHE A 97 -13.03 0.03 15.77
C PHE A 97 -12.81 -0.21 14.26
N ALA A 98 -12.76 0.87 13.48
CA ALA A 98 -12.56 0.80 12.03
C ALA A 98 -11.20 0.20 11.66
N GLY A 99 -11.21 -0.78 10.77
CA GLY A 99 -10.05 -1.49 10.27
C GLY A 99 -9.57 -2.63 11.16
N ALA A 100 -10.28 -2.95 12.24
CA ALA A 100 -10.00 -4.14 13.04
C ALA A 100 -10.18 -5.42 12.23
N ARG A 101 -9.32 -6.41 12.48
CA ARG A 101 -9.48 -7.78 11.98
C ARG A 101 -8.96 -8.77 13.00
N LEU A 102 -9.91 -9.54 13.56
CA LEU A 102 -9.70 -10.70 14.44
C LEU A 102 -10.93 -11.60 14.34
N ASP A 103 -10.77 -12.74 13.67
CA ASP A 103 -11.88 -13.65 13.38
C ASP A 103 -12.16 -14.55 14.59
N GLU A 104 -11.12 -15.09 15.23
CA GLU A 104 -11.24 -15.92 16.43
C GLU A 104 -10.22 -15.54 17.50
N CYS A 105 -10.58 -15.84 18.75
CA CYS A 105 -9.73 -15.65 19.91
C CYS A 105 -10.11 -16.71 20.95
N ARG A 106 -9.10 -17.44 21.45
CA ARG A 106 -9.27 -18.51 22.44
C ARG A 106 -8.11 -18.52 23.43
N ALA A 107 -8.38 -18.91 24.67
CA ALA A 107 -7.35 -19.17 25.67
C ALA A 107 -6.82 -20.60 25.48
N ASP A 108 -5.50 -20.74 25.45
CA ASP A 108 -4.81 -22.04 25.40
C ASP A 108 -4.45 -22.52 26.81
N ALA A 109 -3.96 -21.59 27.63
CA ALA A 109 -3.56 -21.78 29.02
C ALA A 109 -3.59 -20.42 29.75
N PRO A 110 -3.42 -20.36 31.09
CA PRO A 110 -3.32 -19.08 31.79
C PRO A 110 -2.23 -18.19 31.19
N GLY A 111 -2.62 -17.02 30.69
CA GLY A 111 -1.70 -16.07 30.03
C GLY A 111 -1.28 -16.44 28.60
N GLU A 112 -1.81 -17.50 28.01
CA GLU A 112 -1.52 -17.94 26.65
C GLU A 112 -2.79 -17.95 25.79
N TYR A 113 -2.73 -17.29 24.64
CA TYR A 113 -3.87 -17.08 23.75
C TYR A 113 -3.53 -17.44 22.31
N THR A 114 -4.49 -17.98 21.59
CA THR A 114 -4.45 -18.07 20.14
C THR A 114 -5.48 -17.11 19.56
N VAL A 115 -5.05 -16.34 18.56
CA VAL A 115 -5.92 -15.50 17.75
C VAL A 115 -5.77 -15.86 16.28
N VAL A 116 -6.88 -15.84 15.56
CA VAL A 116 -6.94 -16.24 14.15
C VAL A 116 -7.45 -15.08 13.30
N VAL A 117 -6.80 -14.87 12.16
CA VAL A 117 -7.26 -13.96 11.10
C VAL A 117 -7.43 -14.70 9.78
N ARG A 118 -8.49 -14.35 9.05
CA ARG A 118 -8.87 -14.93 7.76
C ARG A 118 -9.02 -13.86 6.69
N PRO A 119 -8.98 -14.20 5.39
CA PRO A 119 -9.36 -13.27 4.35
C PRO A 119 -10.88 -13.02 4.35
N GLU A 120 -11.30 -11.91 3.74
CA GLU A 120 -12.71 -11.57 3.49
C GLU A 120 -13.39 -12.46 2.42
N ASN A 121 -12.62 -13.01 1.47
CA ASN A 121 -13.09 -14.01 0.52
C ASN A 121 -11.90 -14.64 -0.21
N ARG A 122 -12.16 -15.61 -1.08
CA ARG A 122 -11.16 -16.28 -1.91
C ARG A 122 -11.66 -16.46 -3.35
N PRO A 123 -10.76 -16.61 -4.36
CA PRO A 123 -9.30 -16.48 -4.28
C PRO A 123 -8.86 -15.04 -3.97
N ILE A 124 -7.68 -14.86 -3.37
CA ILE A 124 -7.17 -13.55 -2.95
C ILE A 124 -5.64 -13.51 -3.01
N ASN A 125 -5.05 -12.35 -3.29
CA ASN A 125 -3.60 -12.18 -3.16
C ASN A 125 -3.21 -12.06 -1.68
N ASP A 126 -2.11 -12.70 -1.30
CA ASP A 126 -1.67 -12.79 0.09
C ASP A 126 -1.19 -11.43 0.62
N SER A 127 -2.03 -10.82 1.43
CA SER A 127 -1.86 -9.51 2.03
C SER A 127 -2.53 -9.48 3.40
N ALA A 128 -2.25 -10.52 4.18
CA ALA A 128 -2.89 -10.79 5.46
C ALA A 128 -2.91 -9.56 6.37
N TRP A 129 -4.12 -9.11 6.70
CA TRP A 129 -4.37 -8.00 7.61
C TRP A 129 -4.85 -8.51 8.97
N PHE A 130 -4.31 -7.92 10.03
CA PHE A 130 -4.77 -8.08 11.40
C PHE A 130 -4.72 -6.73 12.10
N ALA A 131 -5.70 -6.47 12.94
CA ALA A 131 -5.69 -5.33 13.85
C ALA A 131 -6.65 -5.58 15.01
N PHE A 132 -6.16 -5.47 16.24
CA PHE A 132 -6.97 -5.64 17.44
C PHE A 132 -6.36 -4.85 18.59
N LYS A 133 -7.18 -4.58 19.62
CA LYS A 133 -6.71 -4.11 20.92
C LYS A 133 -6.68 -5.28 21.88
N VAL A 134 -5.74 -5.25 22.83
CA VAL A 134 -5.70 -6.15 23.98
C VAL A 134 -5.52 -5.34 25.25
N SER A 135 -6.23 -5.72 26.31
CA SER A 135 -6.13 -5.11 27.64
C SER A 135 -6.25 -6.18 28.72
N ALA A 136 -5.80 -5.88 29.93
CA ALA A 136 -5.89 -6.76 31.07
C ALA A 136 -6.30 -5.99 32.33
N ALA A 137 -7.10 -6.60 33.20
CA ALA A 137 -7.48 -5.99 34.48
C ALA A 137 -6.28 -5.60 35.37
N THR A 138 -5.19 -6.36 35.30
CA THR A 138 -3.92 -6.07 35.97
C THR A 138 -2.77 -6.17 34.99
N ALA A 139 -1.75 -5.33 35.17
CA ALA A 139 -0.54 -5.37 34.35
C ALA A 139 0.10 -6.77 34.40
N ARG A 140 0.38 -7.35 33.23
CA ARG A 140 1.01 -8.66 33.08
C ARG A 140 1.54 -8.85 31.68
N THR A 141 2.47 -9.79 31.54
CA THR A 141 2.89 -10.31 30.24
C THR A 141 1.97 -11.45 29.81
N ILE A 142 1.58 -11.48 28.54
CA ILE A 142 0.85 -12.60 27.92
C ILE A 142 1.57 -13.07 26.65
N THR A 143 1.34 -14.33 26.30
CA THR A 143 1.77 -14.90 25.02
C THR A 143 0.58 -14.99 24.08
N VAL A 144 0.70 -14.43 22.88
CA VAL A 144 -0.32 -14.50 21.83
C VAL A 144 0.24 -15.19 20.59
N ARG A 145 -0.32 -16.34 20.25
CA ARG A 145 -0.11 -17.02 18.97
C ARG A 145 -1.08 -16.44 17.94
N LEU A 146 -0.56 -15.66 17.00
CA LEU A 146 -1.30 -15.13 15.86
C LEU A 146 -1.22 -16.10 14.68
N GLN A 147 -2.37 -16.56 14.22
CA GLN A 147 -2.52 -17.49 13.10
C GLN A 147 -3.23 -16.81 11.94
N VAL A 148 -2.56 -16.76 10.79
CA VAL A 148 -3.09 -16.33 9.50
C VAL A 148 -3.53 -17.56 8.73
N GLU A 149 -4.83 -17.72 8.55
CA GLU A 149 -5.37 -18.82 7.75
C GLU A 149 -5.53 -18.41 6.28
N GLY A 150 -4.84 -19.12 5.38
CA GLY A 150 -4.92 -18.85 3.93
C GLY A 150 -3.94 -17.83 3.39
N GLY A 151 -2.95 -17.45 4.18
CA GLY A 151 -1.88 -16.55 3.81
C GLY A 151 -0.67 -16.73 4.72
N ALA A 152 0.33 -15.88 4.54
CA ALA A 152 1.51 -15.82 5.38
C ALA A 152 1.48 -14.59 6.30
N MET A 153 2.28 -14.63 7.35
CA MET A 153 2.66 -13.46 8.15
C MET A 153 3.54 -12.55 7.29
N ARG A 154 2.88 -11.73 6.46
CA ARG A 154 3.51 -10.76 5.56
C ARG A 154 4.19 -9.65 6.35
N TYR A 155 3.55 -9.17 7.42
CA TYR A 155 3.99 -8.01 8.17
C TYR A 155 4.52 -8.41 9.55
N LEU A 156 5.60 -7.74 9.98
CA LEU A 156 5.97 -7.75 11.39
C LEU A 156 4.94 -6.93 12.18
N PRO A 157 4.36 -7.47 13.27
CA PRO A 157 3.37 -6.75 14.06
C PRO A 157 3.90 -5.39 14.53
N LYS A 158 3.02 -4.39 14.48
CA LYS A 158 3.25 -3.07 15.09
C LYS A 158 2.33 -2.89 16.28
N ILE A 159 2.80 -2.12 17.24
CA ILE A 159 2.07 -1.79 18.47
C ILE A 159 1.85 -0.28 18.60
N SER A 160 0.79 0.09 19.33
CA SER A 160 0.49 1.47 19.67
C SER A 160 -0.29 1.56 20.98
N SER A 161 -0.06 2.61 21.78
CA SER A 161 -0.81 2.89 23.01
C SER A 161 -1.98 3.84 22.78
N ASP A 162 -2.01 4.57 21.67
CA ASP A 162 -2.99 5.62 21.37
C ASP A 162 -3.71 5.43 20.03
N GLY A 163 -3.31 4.44 19.23
CA GLY A 163 -3.80 4.20 17.87
C GLY A 163 -3.26 5.17 16.81
N LEU A 164 -2.41 6.11 17.19
CA LEU A 164 -1.87 7.18 16.34
C LEU A 164 -0.37 7.01 16.09
N ALA A 165 0.41 6.83 17.15
CA ALA A 165 1.84 6.58 17.12
C ALA A 165 2.10 5.07 17.18
N TRP A 166 2.79 4.56 16.16
CA TRP A 166 2.98 3.13 15.96
C TRP A 166 4.46 2.81 15.91
N PHE A 167 4.82 1.68 16.51
CA PHE A 167 6.18 1.19 16.59
C PHE A 167 6.21 -0.29 16.19
N PRO A 168 7.27 -0.78 15.52
CA PRO A 168 7.48 -2.21 15.37
C PRO A 168 7.46 -2.89 16.74
N LEU A 169 6.83 -4.06 16.83
CA LEU A 169 6.98 -4.91 18.00
C LEU A 169 8.47 -5.24 18.16
N PRO A 170 9.07 -5.11 19.37
CA PRO A 170 10.48 -5.39 19.57
C PRO A 170 10.84 -6.81 19.11
N ALA A 171 12.04 -6.98 18.56
CA ALA A 171 12.44 -8.25 17.95
C ALA A 171 12.46 -9.41 18.97
N GLU A 172 12.78 -9.12 20.23
CA GLU A 172 12.73 -10.05 21.35
C GLU A 172 11.31 -10.45 21.77
N ALA A 173 10.31 -9.65 21.41
CA ALA A 173 8.90 -9.88 21.70
C ALA A 173 8.16 -10.56 20.54
N TYR A 174 8.86 -10.93 19.48
CA TYR A 174 8.29 -11.60 18.31
C TYR A 174 9.12 -12.81 17.90
N ALA A 175 8.44 -13.95 17.70
CA ALA A 175 9.02 -15.11 17.05
C ALA A 175 8.14 -15.57 15.89
N ARG A 176 8.76 -16.08 14.81
CA ARG A 176 8.01 -16.84 13.80
C ARG A 176 7.50 -18.14 14.43
N GLY A 177 6.27 -18.51 14.10
CA GLY A 177 5.68 -19.76 14.54
C GLY A 177 6.11 -20.95 13.69
N ALA A 178 5.36 -22.05 13.81
CA ALA A 178 5.70 -23.33 13.18
C ALA A 178 5.59 -23.30 11.64
N ASN A 179 4.85 -22.36 11.07
CA ASN A 179 4.66 -22.22 9.64
C ASN A 179 4.63 -20.73 9.22
N ALA A 180 4.60 -20.48 7.91
CA ALA A 180 4.67 -19.13 7.35
C ALA A 180 3.52 -18.21 7.78
N GLY A 181 2.36 -18.76 8.16
CA GLY A 181 1.18 -18.03 8.62
C GLY A 181 1.12 -17.84 10.14
N GLU A 182 2.14 -18.24 10.90
CA GLU A 182 2.10 -18.15 12.36
C GLU A 182 3.17 -17.21 12.92
N GLY A 183 2.78 -16.40 13.91
CA GLY A 183 3.67 -15.58 14.73
C GLY A 183 3.34 -15.74 16.21
N ILE A 184 4.35 -15.66 17.06
CA ILE A 184 4.22 -15.68 18.52
C ILE A 184 4.64 -14.31 19.03
N LEU A 185 3.75 -13.66 19.77
CA LEU A 185 3.91 -12.31 20.30
C LEU A 185 3.96 -12.38 21.83
N LEU A 186 4.96 -11.77 22.43
CA LEU A 186 5.01 -11.51 23.86
C LEU A 186 4.53 -10.09 24.12
N LEU A 187 3.41 -9.93 24.81
CA LEU A 187 2.74 -8.63 24.97
C LEU A 187 2.67 -8.22 26.44
N GLU A 188 3.16 -7.03 26.74
CA GLU A 188 2.94 -6.36 28.03
C GLU A 188 1.59 -5.65 28.00
N VAL A 189 0.62 -6.17 28.76
CA VAL A 189 -0.77 -5.70 28.75
C VAL A 189 -1.18 -5.20 30.13
N GLY A 190 -2.09 -4.23 30.17
CA GLY A 190 -2.65 -3.68 31.41
C GLY A 190 -4.03 -3.05 31.16
N PRO A 191 -4.55 -2.24 32.11
CA PRO A 191 -5.89 -1.66 31.99
C PRO A 191 -6.05 -0.75 30.78
N ALA A 192 -4.97 -0.07 30.37
CA ALA A 192 -4.93 0.68 29.12
C ALA A 192 -4.78 -0.28 27.94
N PRO A 193 -5.59 -0.15 26.88
CA PRO A 193 -5.52 -1.03 25.72
C PRO A 193 -4.24 -0.82 24.93
N LEU A 194 -3.56 -1.93 24.61
CA LEU A 194 -2.49 -1.99 23.64
C LEU A 194 -3.07 -2.35 22.28
N TRP A 195 -2.76 -1.57 21.26
CA TRP A 195 -3.10 -1.87 19.87
C TRP A 195 -2.03 -2.76 19.26
N ILE A 196 -2.45 -3.73 18.45
CA ILE A 196 -1.61 -4.60 17.63
C ILE A 196 -2.17 -4.58 16.23
N ALA A 197 -1.33 -4.32 15.22
CA ALA A 197 -1.75 -4.33 13.83
C ALA A 197 -0.64 -4.75 12.87
N ALA A 198 -1.03 -5.16 11.66
CA ALA A 198 -0.11 -5.49 10.57
C ALA A 198 0.72 -4.28 10.11
N GLN A 199 0.12 -3.09 10.07
CA GLN A 199 0.80 -1.82 9.77
C GLN A 199 0.17 -0.69 10.59
N GLU A 200 0.72 0.53 10.50
CA GLU A 200 0.10 1.70 11.11
C GLU A 200 -1.33 1.88 10.60
N MET A 201 -2.25 2.12 11.53
CA MET A 201 -3.65 2.33 11.19
C MET A 201 -3.84 3.69 10.52
N VAL A 202 -4.10 3.64 9.22
CA VAL A 202 -4.63 4.76 8.45
C VAL A 202 -6.10 4.43 8.17
N SER A 203 -7.04 4.93 8.97
CA SER A 203 -8.48 4.67 8.76
C SER A 203 -9.10 5.65 7.75
N THR A 204 -10.34 5.39 7.33
CA THR A 204 -11.15 6.36 6.57
C THR A 204 -11.30 7.67 7.32
N GLU A 205 -11.52 7.60 8.64
CA GLU A 205 -11.61 8.78 9.51
C GLU A 205 -10.30 9.57 9.52
N ARG A 206 -9.15 8.90 9.64
CA ARG A 206 -7.83 9.57 9.64
C ARG A 206 -7.55 10.26 8.32
N LEU A 207 -7.84 9.60 7.19
CA LEU A 207 -7.69 10.22 5.86
C LEU A 207 -8.66 11.40 5.68
N THR A 208 -9.91 11.28 6.15
CA THR A 208 -10.86 12.39 6.14
C THR A 208 -10.35 13.57 6.96
N ALA A 209 -9.81 13.33 8.15
CA ALA A 209 -9.22 14.38 8.99
C ALA A 209 -8.03 15.07 8.31
N TRP A 210 -7.17 14.30 7.64
CA TRP A 210 -6.07 14.84 6.82
C TRP A 210 -6.57 15.68 5.65
N VAL A 211 -7.57 15.20 4.90
CA VAL A 211 -8.21 15.98 3.82
C VAL A 211 -8.74 17.33 4.34
N ARG A 212 -9.36 17.33 5.54
CA ARG A 212 -9.85 18.55 6.20
C ARG A 212 -8.77 19.53 6.65
N THR A 213 -7.51 19.11 6.77
CA THR A 213 -6.43 20.09 7.01
C THR A 213 -6.08 20.82 5.73
N LEU A 214 -6.08 20.13 4.59
CA LEU A 214 -5.78 20.69 3.28
C LEU A 214 -6.89 21.61 2.76
N GLU A 215 -8.17 21.32 3.04
CA GLU A 215 -9.30 22.17 2.60
C GLU A 215 -9.27 23.59 3.18
N ARG A 216 -8.44 23.85 4.19
CA ARG A 216 -8.24 25.20 4.77
C ARG A 216 -7.37 26.09 3.87
N LEU A 217 -6.69 25.52 2.89
CA LEU A 217 -5.88 26.27 1.94
C LEU A 217 -6.79 26.89 0.86
N PRO A 218 -6.60 28.16 0.46
CA PRO A 218 -7.53 28.90 -0.41
C PRO A 218 -7.61 28.37 -1.86
N TYR A 219 -6.75 27.43 -2.23
CA TYR A 219 -6.65 26.81 -3.56
C TYR A 219 -6.95 25.30 -3.49
N VAL A 220 -7.61 24.85 -2.42
CA VAL A 220 -8.02 23.44 -2.25
C VAL A 220 -9.52 23.39 -2.04
N THR A 221 -10.21 22.61 -2.85
CA THR A 221 -11.64 22.33 -2.70
C THR A 221 -11.84 20.85 -2.38
N ARG A 222 -12.58 20.55 -1.32
CA ARG A 222 -13.02 19.18 -1.00
C ARG A 222 -14.39 18.92 -1.64
N GLY A 223 -14.56 17.74 -2.22
CA GLY A 223 -15.84 17.27 -2.74
C GLY A 223 -16.13 15.84 -2.31
N GLU A 224 -17.40 15.48 -2.34
CA GLU A 224 -17.86 14.09 -2.24
C GLU A 224 -18.51 13.69 -3.57
N PHE A 225 -18.30 12.45 -3.98
CA PHE A 225 -18.86 11.91 -5.23
C PHE A 225 -19.05 10.40 -5.10
N GLY A 226 -20.01 9.86 -5.85
CA GLY A 226 -20.34 8.43 -5.79
C GLY A 226 -20.71 7.93 -4.39
N ARG A 227 -20.90 6.62 -4.30
CA ARG A 227 -21.15 5.89 -3.05
C ARG A 227 -20.53 4.50 -3.19
N THR A 228 -19.96 4.00 -2.10
CA THR A 228 -19.52 2.60 -2.01
C THR A 228 -20.70 1.64 -1.86
N HIS A 229 -20.43 0.34 -1.84
CA HIS A 229 -21.45 -0.67 -1.56
C HIS A 229 -22.21 -0.46 -0.24
N LEU A 230 -21.56 0.09 0.79
CA LEU A 230 -22.19 0.39 2.08
C LEU A 230 -22.71 1.84 2.16
N GLY A 231 -22.70 2.57 1.05
CA GLY A 231 -23.21 3.94 1.00
C GLY A 231 -22.23 4.99 1.54
N GLN A 232 -20.97 4.65 1.82
CA GLN A 232 -19.97 5.65 2.18
C GLN A 232 -19.68 6.56 0.98
N PRO A 233 -19.60 7.89 1.15
CA PRO A 233 -19.20 8.78 0.07
C PRO A 233 -17.71 8.58 -0.26
N LEU A 234 -17.36 8.62 -1.55
CA LEU A 234 -15.96 8.82 -1.92
C LEU A 234 -15.63 10.30 -1.81
N GLN A 235 -14.40 10.60 -1.40
CA GLN A 235 -13.92 11.97 -1.26
C GLN A 235 -12.93 12.31 -2.37
N LYS A 236 -12.96 13.56 -2.82
CA LYS A 236 -11.94 14.14 -3.70
C LYS A 236 -11.42 15.46 -3.15
N LEU A 237 -10.17 15.77 -3.51
CA LEU A 237 -9.62 17.11 -3.44
C LEU A 237 -9.32 17.60 -4.85
N GLU A 238 -9.67 18.85 -5.13
CA GLU A 238 -9.15 19.60 -6.26
C GLU A 238 -8.20 20.68 -5.75
N ILE A 239 -6.94 20.62 -6.20
CA ILE A 239 -5.85 21.49 -5.74
C ILE A 239 -5.35 22.32 -6.93
N GLY A 240 -5.49 23.64 -6.88
CA GLY A 240 -5.05 24.53 -7.97
C GLY A 240 -5.85 25.83 -8.00
N THR A 241 -5.48 26.73 -8.92
CA THR A 241 -6.18 28.02 -9.09
C THR A 241 -6.99 28.07 -10.39
N GLY A 242 -7.59 26.94 -10.79
CA GLY A 242 -8.51 26.84 -11.93
C GLY A 242 -7.87 26.47 -13.28
N ALA A 243 -6.60 26.06 -13.29
CA ALA A 243 -5.93 25.63 -14.51
C ALA A 243 -6.58 24.37 -15.10
N LYS A 244 -6.68 24.30 -16.43
CA LYS A 244 -7.29 23.17 -17.17
C LYS A 244 -6.30 22.07 -17.56
N HIS A 245 -5.21 21.94 -16.82
CA HIS A 245 -4.16 20.93 -17.01
C HIS A 245 -4.08 20.11 -15.73
N TYR A 246 -4.50 18.84 -15.78
CA TYR A 246 -4.71 18.05 -14.57
C TYR A 246 -3.71 16.92 -14.40
N VAL A 247 -3.23 16.78 -13.17
CA VAL A 247 -2.65 15.55 -12.65
C VAL A 247 -3.73 14.83 -11.84
N VAL A 248 -3.89 13.53 -12.06
CA VAL A 248 -4.86 12.70 -11.33
C VAL A 248 -4.09 11.77 -10.40
N VAL A 249 -4.44 11.78 -9.12
CA VAL A 249 -3.77 11.00 -8.06
C VAL A 249 -4.79 10.15 -7.33
N PHE A 250 -4.60 8.83 -7.36
CA PHE A 250 -5.40 7.87 -6.63
C PHE A 250 -4.63 7.28 -5.45
N GLY A 251 -5.38 6.93 -4.42
CA GLY A 251 -4.87 6.25 -3.24
C GLY A 251 -5.71 5.04 -2.86
N ARG A 252 -5.00 4.00 -2.44
CA ARG A 252 -5.50 2.96 -1.56
C ARG A 252 -6.76 2.25 -2.06
N GLN A 253 -6.56 1.55 -3.17
CA GLN A 253 -7.51 0.57 -3.68
C GLN A 253 -7.54 -0.68 -2.79
N HIS A 254 -6.38 -1.17 -2.35
CA HIS A 254 -6.30 -2.30 -1.43
C HIS A 254 -6.17 -1.82 0.02
N PRO A 255 -6.96 -2.39 0.95
CA PRO A 255 -7.02 -1.94 2.34
C PRO A 255 -5.69 -1.91 3.13
N PRO A 256 -4.82 -2.93 3.08
CA PRO A 256 -3.63 -2.99 3.93
C PRO A 256 -2.45 -2.13 3.42
N GLU A 257 -2.62 -1.43 2.30
CA GLU A 257 -1.57 -0.66 1.63
C GLU A 257 -1.39 0.74 2.26
N THR A 258 -0.99 0.73 3.52
CA THR A 258 -0.84 1.93 4.36
C THR A 258 0.37 2.76 3.97
N THR A 259 1.49 2.16 3.55
CA THR A 259 2.71 2.90 3.19
C THR A 259 2.51 3.72 1.93
N GLY A 260 1.75 3.21 0.97
CA GLY A 260 1.27 3.94 -0.21
C GLY A 260 0.42 5.16 0.18
N SER A 261 -0.48 5.00 1.16
CA SER A 261 -1.29 6.11 1.68
C SER A 261 -0.43 7.20 2.32
N LEU A 262 0.57 6.81 3.13
CA LEU A 262 1.50 7.76 3.76
C LEU A 262 2.33 8.53 2.72
N ALA A 263 2.77 7.86 1.65
CA ALA A 263 3.49 8.51 0.56
C ALA A 263 2.58 9.45 -0.25
N LEU A 264 1.34 9.05 -0.53
CA LEU A 264 0.34 9.92 -1.16
C LEU A 264 0.16 11.19 -0.32
N MET A 265 -0.01 11.07 1.00
CA MET A 265 -0.20 12.21 1.88
C MET A 265 0.96 13.20 1.76
N ARG A 266 2.20 12.71 1.89
CA ARG A 266 3.41 13.54 1.73
C ARG A 266 3.53 14.17 0.35
N PHE A 267 3.23 13.41 -0.70
CA PHE A 267 3.27 13.87 -2.08
C PHE A 267 2.31 15.03 -2.29
N VAL A 268 1.05 14.85 -1.88
CA VAL A 268 -0.01 15.87 -1.98
C VAL A 268 0.30 17.10 -1.14
N GLU A 269 0.80 16.93 0.10
CA GLU A 269 1.24 18.04 0.95
C GLU A 269 2.36 18.87 0.29
N THR A 270 3.27 18.20 -0.43
CA THR A 270 4.35 18.88 -1.16
C THR A 270 3.80 19.70 -2.33
N VAL A 271 2.86 19.15 -3.07
CA VAL A 271 2.17 19.87 -4.17
C VAL A 271 1.30 21.02 -3.65
N ALA A 272 0.65 20.85 -2.50
CA ALA A 272 -0.18 21.87 -1.86
C ALA A 272 0.62 22.90 -1.06
N GLY A 273 1.93 22.70 -0.88
CA GLY A 273 2.79 23.52 -0.03
C GLY A 273 3.05 24.95 -0.55
N ASN A 274 3.89 25.68 0.19
CA ASN A 274 4.18 27.10 -0.04
C ASN A 274 5.55 27.37 -0.67
N SER A 275 6.16 26.42 -1.36
CA SER A 275 7.37 26.68 -2.15
C SER A 275 7.03 27.47 -3.43
N ASP A 276 8.00 28.19 -3.99
CA ASP A 276 7.82 28.87 -5.29
C ASP A 276 7.47 27.89 -6.41
N LEU A 277 8.07 26.70 -6.38
CA LEU A 277 7.75 25.62 -7.30
C LEU A 277 6.28 25.19 -7.17
N ALA A 278 5.80 24.92 -5.96
CA ALA A 278 4.44 24.47 -5.72
C ALA A 278 3.41 25.55 -6.11
N ARG A 279 3.66 26.82 -5.76
CA ARG A 279 2.84 27.95 -6.22
C ARG A 279 2.81 28.06 -7.74
N SER A 280 3.96 27.94 -8.40
CA SER A 280 4.04 28.05 -9.86
C SER A 280 3.34 26.89 -10.55
N PHE A 281 3.51 25.67 -10.02
CA PHE A 281 2.80 24.50 -10.49
C PHE A 281 1.28 24.68 -10.37
N ARG A 282 0.75 25.10 -9.21
CA ARG A 282 -0.70 25.29 -9.01
C ARG A 282 -1.35 26.39 -9.84
N ARG A 283 -0.56 27.32 -10.40
CA ARG A 283 -1.05 28.31 -11.38
C ARG A 283 -1.26 27.70 -12.77
N GLU A 284 -0.41 26.76 -13.14
CA GLU A 284 -0.38 26.15 -14.47
C GLU A 284 -1.10 24.80 -14.55
N PHE A 285 -1.25 24.13 -13.41
CA PHE A 285 -1.84 22.81 -13.24
C PHE A 285 -2.81 22.78 -12.06
N SER A 286 -3.81 21.91 -12.19
CA SER A 286 -4.67 21.47 -11.10
C SER A 286 -4.39 20.00 -10.79
N VAL A 287 -4.70 19.56 -9.58
CA VAL A 287 -4.56 18.15 -9.17
C VAL A 287 -5.88 17.65 -8.63
N LEU A 288 -6.41 16.60 -9.25
CA LEU A 288 -7.53 15.82 -8.71
C LEU A 288 -6.95 14.68 -7.86
N VAL A 289 -7.27 14.65 -6.58
CA VAL A 289 -6.84 13.60 -5.65
C VAL A 289 -8.06 12.81 -5.18
N VAL A 290 -8.06 11.50 -5.35
CA VAL A 290 -8.98 10.56 -4.70
C VAL A 290 -8.17 9.75 -3.69
N PRO A 291 -8.12 10.17 -2.40
CA PRO A 291 -7.17 9.62 -1.45
C PRO A 291 -7.49 8.20 -0.98
N LEU A 292 -8.74 7.77 -1.14
CA LEU A 292 -9.22 6.47 -0.70
C LEU A 292 -10.33 5.96 -1.62
N ILE A 293 -10.02 4.92 -2.40
CA ILE A 293 -10.99 4.31 -3.32
C ILE A 293 -11.85 3.25 -2.62
N ASN A 294 -11.31 2.55 -1.61
CA ASN A 294 -11.99 1.44 -0.95
C ASN A 294 -12.19 1.68 0.57
N PRO A 295 -12.99 2.67 0.97
CA PRO A 295 -13.22 2.95 2.40
C PRO A 295 -13.91 1.80 3.12
N ASP A 296 -14.87 1.12 2.47
CA ASP A 296 -15.58 -0.01 3.07
C ASP A 296 -14.64 -1.17 3.43
N GLY A 297 -13.71 -1.53 2.54
CA GLY A 297 -12.72 -2.57 2.79
C GLY A 297 -11.70 -2.17 3.86
N VAL A 298 -11.27 -0.89 3.87
CA VAL A 298 -10.40 -0.34 4.91
C VAL A 298 -11.05 -0.44 6.28
N ASP A 299 -12.28 0.03 6.44
CA ASP A 299 -12.96 0.04 7.73
C ASP A 299 -13.35 -1.36 8.23
N ARG A 300 -13.41 -2.36 7.33
CA ARG A 300 -13.64 -3.77 7.67
C ARG A 300 -12.36 -4.59 7.85
N GLY A 301 -11.17 -4.00 7.73
CA GLY A 301 -9.92 -4.74 7.89
C GLY A 301 -9.79 -5.88 6.88
N HIS A 302 -10.19 -5.63 5.64
CA HIS A 302 -10.03 -6.58 4.53
C HIS A 302 -8.54 -6.71 4.15
N TRP A 303 -8.19 -7.81 3.50
CA TRP A 303 -6.84 -8.07 3.02
C TRP A 303 -6.62 -7.46 1.65
N ARG A 304 -7.65 -7.33 0.81
CA ARG A 304 -7.46 -6.81 -0.55
C ARG A 304 -8.68 -6.21 -1.20
N HIS A 305 -9.81 -6.90 -1.11
CA HIS A 305 -10.99 -6.63 -1.89
C HIS A 305 -11.86 -5.55 -1.25
N ASN A 306 -12.71 -4.93 -2.06
CA ASN A 306 -13.86 -4.20 -1.53
C ASN A 306 -14.88 -5.19 -0.96
N VAL A 307 -16.00 -4.67 -0.45
CA VAL A 307 -17.07 -5.51 0.11
C VAL A 307 -17.93 -6.20 -0.96
N GLY A 308 -17.75 -5.84 -2.22
CA GLY A 308 -18.18 -6.61 -3.39
C GLY A 308 -17.42 -7.94 -3.55
N GLY A 309 -16.30 -8.12 -2.83
CA GLY A 309 -15.43 -9.29 -2.95
C GLY A 309 -14.52 -9.23 -4.17
N VAL A 310 -14.31 -8.03 -4.72
CA VAL A 310 -13.53 -7.78 -5.94
C VAL A 310 -12.27 -6.98 -5.64
N ASP A 311 -11.17 -7.37 -6.28
CA ASP A 311 -9.96 -6.56 -6.39
C ASP A 311 -10.29 -5.35 -7.29
N THR A 312 -10.44 -4.17 -6.68
CA THR A 312 -10.82 -2.96 -7.42
C THR A 312 -9.78 -2.58 -8.46
N ASN A 313 -8.50 -2.95 -8.26
CA ASN A 313 -7.45 -2.75 -9.25
C ASN A 313 -7.40 -3.86 -10.31
N ARG A 314 -8.47 -4.65 -10.45
CA ARG A 314 -8.76 -5.55 -11.58
C ARG A 314 -10.11 -5.24 -12.24
N ASP A 315 -10.78 -4.18 -11.82
CA ASP A 315 -12.11 -3.81 -12.31
C ASP A 315 -12.11 -2.60 -13.25
N TRP A 316 -10.95 -1.96 -13.48
CA TRP A 316 -10.87 -0.81 -14.36
C TRP A 316 -11.17 -1.18 -15.82
N GLY A 317 -12.01 -0.37 -16.47
CA GLY A 317 -12.53 -0.61 -17.81
C GLY A 317 -13.87 -1.35 -17.83
N ARG A 318 -14.10 -2.30 -16.91
CA ARG A 318 -15.41 -2.98 -16.77
C ARG A 318 -16.33 -2.24 -15.80
N PHE A 319 -15.77 -1.63 -14.76
CA PHE A 319 -16.47 -0.83 -13.76
C PHE A 319 -17.65 -1.57 -13.13
N THR A 320 -17.46 -2.84 -12.79
CA THR A 320 -18.52 -3.64 -12.16
C THR A 320 -18.77 -3.22 -10.71
N GLN A 321 -17.81 -2.55 -10.08
CA GLN A 321 -17.92 -2.05 -8.72
C GLN A 321 -18.37 -0.57 -8.69
N PRO A 322 -19.20 -0.16 -7.72
CA PRO A 322 -19.65 1.21 -7.59
C PRO A 322 -18.48 2.17 -7.30
N GLU A 323 -17.45 1.73 -6.57
CA GLU A 323 -16.29 2.57 -6.25
C GLU A 323 -15.49 2.93 -7.51
N THR A 324 -15.08 1.94 -8.28
CA THR A 324 -14.30 2.14 -9.52
C THR A 324 -15.11 2.86 -10.58
N ARG A 325 -16.42 2.57 -10.68
CA ARG A 325 -17.34 3.27 -11.60
C ARG A 325 -17.40 4.76 -11.29
N ALA A 326 -17.65 5.11 -10.03
CA ALA A 326 -17.73 6.51 -9.63
C ALA A 326 -16.42 7.27 -9.89
N VAL A 327 -15.27 6.66 -9.62
CA VAL A 327 -13.96 7.28 -9.90
C VAL A 327 -13.69 7.37 -11.40
N GLY A 328 -14.02 6.33 -12.17
CA GLY A 328 -13.92 6.33 -13.62
C GLY A 328 -14.75 7.45 -14.25
N ASP A 329 -16.02 7.55 -13.86
CA ASP A 329 -16.95 8.58 -14.33
C ASP A 329 -16.45 10.00 -14.00
N GLU A 330 -15.94 10.21 -12.78
CA GLU A 330 -15.36 11.48 -12.35
C GLU A 330 -14.15 11.91 -13.21
N VAL A 331 -13.21 10.99 -13.46
CA VAL A 331 -12.02 11.29 -14.28
C VAL A 331 -12.39 11.46 -15.76
N THR A 332 -13.31 10.66 -16.28
CA THR A 332 -13.80 10.79 -17.65
C THR A 332 -14.54 12.11 -17.86
N ALA A 333 -15.38 12.54 -16.91
CA ALA A 333 -16.04 13.85 -16.95
C ALA A 333 -15.03 15.00 -16.91
N LEU A 334 -14.01 14.91 -16.04
CA LEU A 334 -12.93 15.89 -15.98
C LEU A 334 -12.20 16.01 -17.34
N ALA A 335 -11.89 14.88 -17.98
CA ALA A 335 -11.20 14.84 -19.27
C ALA A 335 -11.98 15.51 -20.43
N GLN A 336 -13.30 15.71 -20.28
CA GLN A 336 -14.12 16.42 -21.29
C GLN A 336 -13.90 17.94 -21.25
N SER A 337 -13.45 18.48 -20.12
CA SER A 337 -13.33 19.93 -19.91
C SER A 337 -11.90 20.39 -19.56
N ALA A 338 -10.98 19.45 -19.38
CA ALA A 338 -9.58 19.70 -19.06
C ALA A 338 -8.68 18.65 -19.69
N ARG A 339 -7.42 19.03 -19.94
CA ARG A 339 -6.41 18.08 -20.41
C ARG A 339 -5.79 17.35 -19.23
N LEU A 340 -5.80 16.02 -19.27
CA LEU A 340 -5.04 15.20 -18.33
C LEU A 340 -3.57 15.11 -18.79
N TRP A 341 -2.64 15.16 -17.84
CA TRP A 341 -1.20 15.14 -18.10
C TRP A 341 -0.50 13.95 -17.46
N LEU A 342 -1.03 13.44 -16.36
CA LEU A 342 -0.41 12.38 -15.60
C LEU A 342 -1.47 11.71 -14.73
N HIS A 343 -1.37 10.39 -14.64
CA HIS A 343 -2.10 9.58 -13.68
C HIS A 343 -1.12 8.86 -12.74
N LEU A 344 -1.32 9.00 -11.44
CA LEU A 344 -0.56 8.30 -10.39
C LEU A 344 -1.53 7.52 -9.53
N ASP A 345 -1.20 6.26 -9.23
CA ASP A 345 -1.96 5.43 -8.30
C ASP A 345 -1.03 4.85 -7.23
N PHE A 346 -1.24 5.24 -5.98
CA PHE A 346 -0.38 4.90 -4.85
C PHE A 346 -0.82 3.59 -4.18
N HIS A 347 0.10 2.63 -4.10
CA HIS A 347 -0.07 1.27 -3.57
C HIS A 347 1.07 0.89 -2.62
N SER A 348 1.03 -0.33 -2.08
CA SER A 348 2.13 -0.89 -1.28
C SER A 348 2.50 -2.30 -1.70
N THR A 349 3.79 -2.58 -1.72
CA THR A 349 4.34 -3.90 -2.02
C THR A 349 5.55 -4.18 -1.14
N LYS A 350 6.27 -5.29 -1.37
CA LYS A 350 7.46 -5.62 -0.56
C LYS A 350 8.64 -4.66 -0.77
N THR A 351 8.68 -3.92 -1.88
CA THR A 351 9.78 -3.01 -2.21
C THR A 351 9.27 -1.81 -2.97
N ASP A 352 9.88 -0.64 -2.78
CA ASP A 352 9.55 0.53 -3.61
C ASP A 352 9.76 0.23 -5.11
N VAL A 353 8.76 0.52 -5.94
CA VAL A 353 8.82 0.33 -7.41
C VAL A 353 7.78 1.19 -8.13
N PHE A 354 8.14 1.70 -9.30
CA PHE A 354 7.23 2.37 -10.22
C PHE A 354 6.86 1.42 -11.37
N TYR A 355 5.59 1.00 -11.43
CA TYR A 355 5.08 0.28 -12.60
C TYR A 355 4.61 1.26 -13.66
N THR A 356 5.18 1.16 -14.86
CA THR A 356 4.95 2.13 -15.93
C THR A 356 4.76 1.46 -17.28
N GLN A 357 4.29 2.24 -18.26
CA GLN A 357 4.37 1.81 -19.66
C GLN A 357 5.84 1.78 -20.14
N PRO A 358 6.20 0.87 -21.06
CA PRO A 358 7.49 0.93 -21.76
C PRO A 358 7.66 2.26 -22.49
N ASP A 359 8.90 2.75 -22.61
CA ASP A 359 9.19 4.02 -23.32
C ASP A 359 8.80 3.98 -24.80
N THR A 360 8.62 2.79 -25.38
CA THR A 360 8.14 2.59 -26.75
C THR A 360 6.63 2.83 -26.91
N LYS A 361 5.86 2.90 -25.82
CA LYS A 361 4.44 3.22 -25.85
C LYS A 361 4.27 4.75 -25.85
N PRO A 362 3.58 5.32 -26.85
CA PRO A 362 3.41 6.77 -26.94
C PRO A 362 2.53 7.26 -25.78
N ALA A 363 2.93 8.37 -25.19
CA ALA A 363 2.17 9.09 -24.18
C ALA A 363 2.30 10.59 -24.41
N LYS A 364 1.30 11.37 -23.97
CA LYS A 364 1.33 12.83 -24.00
C LYS A 364 1.20 13.37 -22.57
N PRO A 365 2.20 14.13 -22.06
CA PRO A 365 3.44 14.52 -22.74
C PRO A 365 4.43 13.36 -22.95
N ALA A 366 5.18 13.40 -24.05
CA ALA A 366 6.15 12.36 -24.39
C ALA A 366 7.40 12.45 -23.49
N GLY A 367 7.99 11.29 -23.16
CA GLY A 367 9.24 11.22 -22.40
C GLY A 367 9.15 11.59 -20.91
N PHE A 368 7.98 12.01 -20.41
CA PHE A 368 7.81 12.44 -19.02
C PHE A 368 8.28 11.40 -18.01
N THR A 369 7.77 10.17 -18.09
CA THR A 369 8.05 9.12 -17.09
C THR A 369 9.53 8.86 -16.93
N LYS A 370 10.25 8.72 -18.05
CA LYS A 370 11.70 8.51 -18.04
C LYS A 370 12.43 9.69 -17.38
N ALA A 371 12.16 10.90 -17.86
CA ALA A 371 12.81 12.12 -17.36
C ALA A 371 12.50 12.40 -15.87
N TRP A 372 11.31 12.04 -15.40
CA TRP A 372 10.91 12.18 -14.01
C TRP A 372 11.67 11.21 -13.10
N LEU A 373 11.72 9.92 -13.47
CA LEU A 373 12.39 8.90 -12.66
C LEU A 373 13.91 9.05 -12.68
N GLU A 374 14.51 9.48 -13.79
CA GLU A 374 15.94 9.80 -13.87
C GLU A 374 16.29 10.98 -12.95
N ALA A 375 15.48 12.05 -12.95
CA ALA A 375 15.69 13.20 -12.06
C ALA A 375 15.52 12.82 -10.58
N LEU A 376 14.57 11.93 -10.26
CA LEU A 376 14.42 11.40 -8.90
C LEU A 376 15.65 10.60 -8.46
N GLN A 377 16.20 9.77 -9.36
CA GLN A 377 17.39 8.97 -9.09
C GLN A 377 18.63 9.84 -8.88
N GLU A 378 18.80 10.89 -9.70
CA GLU A 378 19.88 11.86 -9.55
C GLU A 378 19.80 12.60 -8.22
N ARG A 379 18.58 13.01 -7.82
CA ARG A 379 18.35 13.73 -6.58
C ARG A 379 18.58 12.88 -5.33
N LEU A 380 18.30 11.57 -5.41
CA LEU A 380 18.39 10.65 -4.28
C LEU A 380 19.40 9.52 -4.60
N PRO A 381 20.71 9.80 -4.64
CA PRO A 381 21.72 8.83 -5.07
C PRO A 381 21.86 7.62 -4.13
N ALA A 382 21.44 7.76 -2.86
CA ALA A 382 21.44 6.66 -1.88
C ALA A 382 20.19 5.75 -1.98
N TYR A 383 19.19 6.14 -2.77
CA TYR A 383 17.96 5.41 -2.99
C TYR A 383 17.93 4.85 -4.42
N THR A 384 17.50 3.60 -4.59
CA THR A 384 17.35 3.01 -5.92
C THR A 384 15.94 3.23 -6.44
N VAL A 385 15.79 4.07 -7.46
CA VAL A 385 14.52 4.27 -8.17
C VAL A 385 14.26 3.07 -9.07
N LYS A 386 13.55 2.07 -8.54
CA LYS A 386 13.20 0.88 -9.31
C LYS A 386 12.03 1.19 -10.24
N ARG A 387 12.24 0.98 -11.55
CA ARG A 387 11.19 1.04 -12.57
C ARG A 387 10.93 -0.37 -13.11
N SER A 388 9.67 -0.76 -13.18
CA SER A 388 9.24 -1.97 -13.87
C SER A 388 8.26 -1.60 -14.97
N SER A 389 8.59 -1.94 -16.21
CA SER A 389 7.70 -1.75 -17.36
C SER A 389 7.50 -3.07 -18.07
N THR A 390 6.27 -3.37 -18.46
CA THR A 390 5.92 -4.62 -19.14
C THR A 390 5.30 -4.36 -20.51
N THR A 391 5.63 -5.21 -21.49
CA THR A 391 4.97 -5.24 -22.80
C THR A 391 3.68 -6.04 -22.80
N THR A 392 3.40 -6.80 -21.74
CA THR A 392 2.18 -7.61 -21.52
C THR A 392 1.46 -7.14 -20.25
N PRO A 393 0.91 -5.91 -20.23
CA PRO A 393 0.28 -5.36 -19.05
C PRO A 393 -1.02 -6.07 -18.68
N THR A 394 -1.33 -6.11 -17.39
CA THR A 394 -2.69 -6.40 -16.91
C THR A 394 -3.56 -5.19 -17.22
N LEU A 395 -4.38 -5.29 -18.27
CA LEU A 395 -5.14 -4.15 -18.80
C LEU A 395 -6.20 -3.60 -17.83
N THR A 396 -6.60 -4.37 -16.82
CA THR A 396 -7.66 -4.02 -15.88
C THR A 396 -7.20 -3.27 -14.63
N THR A 397 -5.94 -2.83 -14.59
CA THR A 397 -5.44 -1.91 -13.56
C THR A 397 -5.75 -0.45 -13.91
N SER A 398 -5.89 0.39 -12.89
CA SER A 398 -6.14 1.84 -13.01
C SER A 398 -5.18 2.54 -13.96
N HIS A 399 -3.87 2.32 -13.81
CA HIS A 399 -2.86 2.99 -14.60
C HIS A 399 -2.90 2.57 -16.07
N ASN A 400 -3.17 1.29 -16.36
CA ASN A 400 -3.29 0.83 -17.74
C ASN A 400 -4.58 1.32 -18.39
N TRP A 401 -5.68 1.35 -17.64
CA TRP A 401 -6.92 1.98 -18.09
C TRP A 401 -6.71 3.47 -18.40
N ALA A 402 -6.08 4.23 -17.51
CA ALA A 402 -5.84 5.66 -17.70
C ALA A 402 -4.95 5.94 -18.92
N HIS A 403 -3.88 5.17 -19.10
CA HIS A 403 -3.04 5.27 -20.29
C HIS A 403 -3.80 4.92 -21.56
N ALA A 404 -4.53 3.80 -21.58
CA ALA A 404 -5.27 3.35 -22.75
C ALA A 404 -6.41 4.30 -23.14
N THR A 405 -7.06 4.93 -22.16
CA THR A 405 -8.21 5.81 -22.37
C THR A 405 -7.79 7.22 -22.75
N PHE A 406 -6.76 7.77 -22.12
CA PHE A 406 -6.40 9.19 -22.25
C PHE A 406 -5.08 9.43 -22.98
N GLY A 407 -4.29 8.38 -23.25
CA GLY A 407 -2.99 8.49 -23.92
C GLY A 407 -1.94 9.25 -23.10
N ILE A 408 -2.06 9.24 -21.77
CA ILE A 408 -1.17 9.97 -20.84
C ILE A 408 -0.18 9.02 -20.16
N PRO A 409 0.95 9.53 -19.63
CA PRO A 409 1.76 8.80 -18.66
C PRO A 409 0.91 8.36 -17.47
N ALA A 410 0.92 7.07 -17.14
CA ALA A 410 0.14 6.52 -16.04
C ALA A 410 0.94 5.49 -15.25
N ILE A 411 1.13 5.73 -13.96
CA ILE A 411 2.09 5.01 -13.11
C ILE A 411 1.40 4.46 -11.87
N THR A 412 1.65 3.19 -11.56
CA THR A 412 1.45 2.70 -10.17
C THR A 412 2.71 2.97 -9.38
N TYR A 413 2.57 3.71 -8.29
CA TYR A 413 3.63 4.07 -7.38
C TYR A 413 3.52 3.21 -6.12
N GLU A 414 4.36 2.18 -6.05
CA GLU A 414 4.40 1.25 -4.92
C GLU A 414 5.45 1.68 -3.91
N ILE A 415 5.07 1.62 -2.63
CA ILE A 415 5.98 1.79 -1.51
C ILE A 415 6.15 0.47 -0.78
N GLY A 416 7.39 0.16 -0.39
CA GLY A 416 7.75 -0.98 0.42
C GLY A 416 7.00 -1.02 1.75
N ASP A 417 6.52 -2.21 2.14
CA ASP A 417 5.85 -2.47 3.41
C ASP A 417 6.71 -1.98 4.60
N ASP A 418 8.03 -2.16 4.49
CA ASP A 418 9.04 -1.84 5.51
C ASP A 418 9.89 -0.60 5.20
N THR A 419 9.54 0.18 4.16
CA THR A 419 10.29 1.40 3.82
C THR A 419 10.28 2.36 5.01
N ASP A 420 11.47 2.77 5.47
CA ASP A 420 11.62 3.66 6.62
C ASP A 420 10.77 4.93 6.44
N ARG A 421 10.15 5.42 7.53
CA ARG A 421 9.20 6.51 7.46
C ARG A 421 9.86 7.84 7.11
N ALA A 422 11.09 8.11 7.56
CA ALA A 422 11.80 9.32 7.15
C ALA A 422 12.21 9.24 5.68
N LEU A 423 12.73 8.09 5.24
CA LEU A 423 13.07 7.84 3.84
C LEU A 423 11.83 7.96 2.92
N LEU A 424 10.69 7.38 3.31
CA LEU A 424 9.42 7.50 2.59
C LEU A 424 9.04 8.97 2.40
N GLN A 425 9.15 9.78 3.45
CA GLN A 425 8.85 11.22 3.38
C GLN A 425 9.78 11.94 2.39
N GLN A 426 11.08 11.59 2.38
CA GLN A 426 12.06 12.14 1.45
C GLN A 426 11.75 11.75 0.00
N ILE A 427 11.48 10.46 -0.26
CA ILE A 427 11.18 9.93 -1.59
C ILE A 427 9.90 10.57 -2.15
N ALA A 428 8.80 10.54 -1.40
CA ALA A 428 7.53 11.07 -1.86
C ALA A 428 7.57 12.59 -2.08
N GLY A 429 8.27 13.33 -1.21
CA GLY A 429 8.47 14.77 -1.36
C GLY A 429 9.33 15.11 -2.59
N ALA A 430 10.46 14.43 -2.77
CA ALA A 430 11.32 14.61 -3.93
C ALA A 430 10.59 14.24 -5.24
N ALA A 431 9.83 13.14 -5.24
CA ALA A 431 9.03 12.70 -6.38
C ALA A 431 7.99 13.76 -6.79
N ALA A 432 7.31 14.38 -5.83
CA ALA A 432 6.37 15.47 -6.09
C ALA A 432 7.06 16.69 -6.71
N GLU A 433 8.20 17.11 -6.16
CA GLU A 433 8.93 18.26 -6.68
C GLU A 433 9.49 18.02 -8.09
N GLU A 434 10.10 16.86 -8.34
CA GLU A 434 10.58 16.52 -9.67
C GLU A 434 9.44 16.40 -10.68
N MET A 435 8.27 15.87 -10.27
CA MET A 435 7.07 15.85 -11.11
C MET A 435 6.68 17.27 -11.52
N MET A 436 6.55 18.18 -10.55
CA MET A 436 6.16 19.57 -10.81
C MET A 436 7.14 20.27 -11.76
N LYS A 437 8.46 20.09 -11.56
CA LYS A 437 9.49 20.65 -12.44
C LYS A 437 9.36 20.15 -13.87
N LYS A 438 9.22 18.84 -14.07
CA LYS A 438 9.15 18.25 -15.42
C LYS A 438 7.87 18.63 -16.14
N LEU A 439 6.72 18.63 -15.46
CA LEU A 439 5.45 19.02 -16.06
C LEU A 439 5.42 20.51 -16.45
N LEU A 440 5.95 21.40 -15.59
CA LEU A 440 6.09 22.82 -15.93
C LEU A 440 6.99 23.03 -17.15
N ALA A 441 8.14 22.36 -17.21
CA ALA A 441 9.04 22.45 -18.34
C ALA A 441 8.40 21.94 -19.65
N LEU A 442 7.69 20.81 -19.60
CA LEU A 442 6.99 20.25 -20.75
C LEU A 442 5.85 21.16 -21.23
N LYS A 443 5.07 21.73 -20.31
CA LYS A 443 4.01 22.68 -20.65
C LYS A 443 4.57 23.96 -21.28
N ALA A 444 5.68 24.49 -20.77
CA ALA A 444 6.33 25.65 -21.36
C ALA A 444 6.83 25.36 -22.78
N ALA A 445 7.36 24.15 -23.03
CA ALA A 445 7.83 23.74 -24.36
C ALA A 445 6.69 23.48 -25.38
N GLU A 446 5.45 23.29 -24.93
CA GLU A 446 4.28 23.14 -25.80
C GLU A 446 3.61 24.48 -26.16
N GLN A 447 4.01 25.59 -25.52
CA GLN A 447 3.50 26.92 -25.89
C GLN A 447 4.24 27.41 -27.16
N PRO A 448 3.50 27.78 -28.22
CA PRO A 448 4.08 28.15 -29.51
C PRO A 448 4.90 29.44 -29.49
#